data_AF-A0A6C0BBS4-F1
#
_entry.id   AF-A0A6C0BBS4-F1
#
_cell.length_a   1.000
_cell.length_b   1.000
_cell.length_c   1.000
_cell.angle_alpha   90.00
_cell.angle_beta   90.00
_cell.angle_gamma   90.00
#
_symmetry.space_group_name_H-M   'P 1'
#
loop_
_entity.id
_entity.type
_entity.pdbx_description
1 polymer ?
#
loop_
_entity_poly.entity_id
_entity_poly.type
_entity_poly.pdbx_seq_one_letter_code
_entity_poly.pdbx_strand_id
1 'polypeptide(L)'
;MVAHNPYWNFIASHPEVDWDWEIVTQNPNITSEIVANNLSYPWDFEYVSSNLMDNITAQMIIDNPDKEWDFHILSIWPGITIDLVIKLKDKNWRPLMLYINPAISITDIIAHAYLFPYFIPSISTRKDLTIETIFKYPDFEWCWNPISCHINTTFDIVKKYPELPWNYFVMSANKNITWEIIMENQDIPWAMNIVSANPNITVDIVLNNPNLDWDFEILSGNELIPLADIKKSIDIIEWEFDVISYRTNLDWEIVEELIDEDWNFYVLSENDTLSWDLVRKTMNKEWDFNILSDRDDIAWDLVIAYPHRLWNYPILSKNPTVTLEAINSTYFKTWNANELFNNVEIRNGNLHKEIKMRFSVFEELGSNLKFNGIKTLIDSGILRPEHIEMLKLAALKNPLITPRIIEANKDYFAGDISAFAHNTLCKFAYFQSEYYRKHEIKNRIKHLYNELIARACRTSRLFEWNEDAKNIFPEYYVEYCAKKYHQ
;
A
#
# COMPACT_ATOMS: atom_id res chain seq x y z
N MET A 1 24.29 -19.59 -32.69
CA MET A 1 25.37 -19.32 -31.72
C MET A 1 24.67 -18.84 -30.47
N VAL A 2 24.49 -19.72 -29.48
CA VAL A 2 23.93 -19.32 -28.19
C VAL A 2 24.92 -18.34 -27.58
N ALA A 3 24.45 -17.15 -27.22
CA ALA A 3 25.29 -16.13 -26.60
C ALA A 3 26.02 -16.75 -25.41
N HIS A 4 27.33 -16.55 -25.35
CA HIS A 4 28.18 -17.09 -24.29
C HIS A 4 27.64 -16.56 -22.96
N ASN A 5 26.96 -17.42 -22.18
CA ASN A 5 26.45 -17.07 -20.85
C ASN A 5 27.36 -17.74 -19.82
N PRO A 6 28.36 -17.04 -19.27
CA PRO A 6 29.33 -17.63 -18.37
C PRO A 6 28.69 -18.16 -17.08
N TYR A 7 27.61 -17.52 -16.63
CA TYR A 7 26.87 -17.93 -15.44
C TYR A 7 26.20 -19.29 -15.66
N TRP A 8 25.39 -19.43 -16.71
CA TRP A 8 24.77 -20.72 -17.04
C TRP A 8 25.80 -21.80 -17.36
N ASN A 9 26.85 -21.47 -18.10
CA ASN A 9 27.93 -22.42 -18.39
C ASN A 9 28.61 -22.95 -17.11
N PHE A 10 28.77 -22.09 -16.10
CA PHE A 10 29.31 -22.50 -14.81
C PHE A 10 28.36 -23.46 -14.09
N ILE A 11 27.06 -23.14 -14.00
CA ILE A 11 26.05 -24.02 -13.40
C ILE A 11 25.99 -25.37 -14.14
N ALA A 12 25.87 -25.34 -15.46
CA ALA A 12 25.74 -26.53 -16.30
C ALA A 12 26.99 -27.43 -16.29
N SER A 13 28.17 -26.88 -15.99
CA SER A 13 29.42 -27.66 -15.88
C SER A 13 29.64 -28.32 -14.52
N HIS A 14 28.77 -28.05 -13.54
CA HIS A 14 28.84 -28.62 -12.18
C HIS A 14 27.50 -29.29 -11.79
N PRO A 15 27.05 -30.34 -12.52
CA PRO A 15 25.79 -31.04 -12.24
C PRO A 15 25.80 -31.82 -10.91
N GLU A 16 26.96 -32.04 -10.31
CA GLU A 16 27.12 -32.70 -9.01
C GLU A 16 26.75 -31.80 -7.82
N VAL A 17 26.64 -30.49 -8.05
CA VAL A 17 26.24 -29.52 -7.02
C VAL A 17 24.72 -29.47 -6.94
N ASP A 18 24.19 -29.57 -5.71
CA ASP A 18 22.77 -29.39 -5.42
C ASP A 18 22.44 -27.89 -5.41
N TRP A 19 22.21 -27.36 -6.61
CA TRP A 19 21.90 -25.93 -6.79
C TRP A 19 20.51 -25.60 -6.25
N ASP A 20 20.39 -24.43 -5.62
CA ASP A 20 19.09 -23.83 -5.32
C ASP A 20 18.49 -23.29 -6.62
N TRP A 21 17.57 -24.05 -7.21
CA TRP A 21 17.01 -23.71 -8.51
C TRP A 21 16.03 -22.55 -8.48
N GLU A 22 15.46 -22.21 -7.32
CA GLU A 22 14.69 -20.97 -7.17
C GLU A 22 15.61 -19.77 -7.39
N ILE A 23 16.76 -19.75 -6.70
CA ILE A 23 17.77 -18.69 -6.83
C ILE A 23 18.38 -18.66 -8.23
N VAL A 24 18.66 -19.83 -8.83
CA VAL A 24 19.22 -19.90 -10.19
C VAL A 24 18.21 -19.36 -11.20
N THR A 25 16.94 -19.77 -11.13
CA THR A 25 15.90 -19.33 -12.08
C THR A 25 15.68 -17.83 -12.04
N GLN A 26 15.69 -17.23 -10.84
CA GLN A 26 15.49 -15.80 -10.63
C GLN A 26 16.73 -14.95 -10.96
N ASN A 27 17.86 -15.56 -11.30
CA ASN A 27 19.06 -14.81 -11.61
C ASN A 27 18.89 -14.01 -12.91
N PRO A 28 19.26 -12.72 -12.95
CA PRO A 28 19.08 -11.87 -14.13
C PRO A 28 19.91 -12.32 -15.35
N ASN A 29 20.89 -13.21 -15.17
CA ASN A 29 21.63 -13.81 -16.28
C ASN A 29 20.94 -15.05 -16.85
N ILE A 30 19.93 -15.63 -16.21
CA ILE A 30 19.15 -16.71 -16.80
C ILE A 30 18.06 -16.12 -17.70
N THR A 31 18.09 -16.49 -18.97
CA THR A 31 17.12 -16.03 -19.97
C THR A 31 16.11 -17.12 -20.29
N SER A 32 14.95 -16.75 -20.82
CA SER A 32 13.94 -17.69 -21.30
C SER A 32 14.49 -18.63 -22.39
N GLU A 33 15.45 -18.19 -23.22
CA GLU A 33 16.14 -19.05 -24.20
C GLU A 33 16.94 -20.17 -23.53
N ILE A 34 17.63 -19.84 -22.42
CA ILE A 34 18.38 -20.84 -21.65
C ILE A 34 17.42 -21.87 -21.07
N VAL A 35 16.33 -21.43 -20.44
CA VAL A 35 15.31 -22.32 -19.87
C VAL A 35 14.69 -23.20 -20.96
N ALA A 36 14.25 -22.61 -22.08
CA ALA A 36 13.62 -23.31 -23.19
C ALA A 36 14.50 -24.42 -23.79
N ASN A 37 15.82 -24.21 -23.83
CA ASN A 37 16.78 -25.21 -24.32
C ASN A 37 17.17 -26.27 -23.28
N ASN A 38 16.79 -26.09 -22.00
CA ASN A 38 17.26 -26.91 -20.88
C ASN A 38 16.12 -27.28 -19.91
N LEU A 39 14.92 -27.58 -20.42
CA LEU A 39 13.71 -27.87 -19.62
C LEU A 39 13.81 -29.09 -18.69
N SER A 40 14.82 -29.95 -18.87
CA SER A 40 15.06 -31.11 -18.01
C SER A 40 15.50 -30.72 -16.60
N TYR A 41 16.09 -29.55 -16.42
CA TYR A 41 16.51 -29.06 -15.11
C TYR A 41 15.32 -28.62 -14.25
N PRO A 42 15.44 -28.67 -12.91
CA PRO A 42 14.34 -28.38 -12.00
C PRO A 42 14.18 -26.87 -11.76
N TRP A 43 13.98 -26.11 -12.84
CA TRP A 43 13.66 -24.68 -12.79
C TRP A 43 12.43 -24.41 -11.92
N ASP A 44 12.36 -23.21 -11.36
CA ASP A 44 11.13 -22.68 -10.76
C ASP A 44 10.16 -22.29 -11.89
N PHE A 45 9.26 -23.21 -12.25
CA PHE A 45 8.32 -23.02 -13.36
C PHE A 45 7.20 -22.02 -13.04
N GLU A 46 6.96 -21.69 -11.77
CA GLU A 46 6.07 -20.60 -11.37
C GLU A 46 6.71 -19.25 -11.74
N TYR A 47 7.99 -19.07 -11.40
CA TYR A 47 8.75 -17.89 -11.82
C TYR A 47 8.91 -17.82 -13.35
N VAL A 48 9.18 -18.95 -14.02
CA VAL A 48 9.26 -18.98 -15.49
C VAL A 48 7.95 -18.51 -16.11
N SER A 49 6.81 -19.00 -15.62
CA SER A 49 5.48 -18.66 -16.12
C SER A 49 5.19 -17.16 -16.03
N SER A 50 5.70 -16.50 -15.00
CA SER A 50 5.47 -15.07 -14.73
C SER A 50 6.51 -14.13 -15.32
N ASN A 51 7.75 -14.58 -15.55
CA ASN A 51 8.86 -13.68 -15.90
C ASN A 51 9.69 -14.09 -17.13
N LEU A 52 9.64 -15.35 -17.58
CA LEU A 52 10.57 -15.88 -18.61
C LEU A 52 9.85 -16.62 -19.75
N MET A 53 8.83 -15.99 -20.34
CA MET A 53 7.97 -16.65 -21.33
C MET A 53 8.31 -16.38 -22.80
N ASP A 54 9.20 -15.44 -23.11
CA ASP A 54 9.43 -14.97 -24.50
C ASP A 54 9.91 -16.05 -25.50
N ASN A 55 10.62 -17.08 -25.01
CA ASN A 55 11.11 -18.20 -25.83
C ASN A 55 10.41 -19.54 -25.50
N ILE A 56 9.47 -19.54 -24.56
CA ILE A 56 8.67 -20.72 -24.23
C ILE A 56 7.55 -20.82 -25.26
N THR A 57 7.29 -22.01 -25.78
CA THR A 57 6.21 -22.25 -26.74
C THR A 57 5.10 -23.10 -26.12
N ALA A 58 3.87 -22.97 -26.64
CA ALA A 58 2.76 -23.82 -26.21
C ALA A 58 3.09 -25.32 -26.36
N GLN A 59 3.84 -25.68 -27.41
CA GLN A 59 4.26 -27.07 -27.65
C GLN A 59 5.24 -27.57 -26.58
N MET A 60 6.19 -26.73 -26.12
CA MET A 60 7.08 -27.08 -25.01
C MET A 60 6.30 -27.39 -23.72
N ILE A 61 5.24 -26.63 -23.42
CA ILE A 61 4.38 -26.87 -22.25
C ILE A 61 3.59 -28.16 -22.41
N ILE A 62 3.03 -28.40 -23.61
CA ILE A 62 2.34 -29.65 -23.95
C ILE A 62 3.25 -30.86 -23.75
N ASP A 63 4.53 -30.76 -24.15
CA ASP A 63 5.50 -31.84 -24.09
C ASP A 63 6.08 -32.05 -22.68
N ASN A 64 5.91 -31.06 -21.78
CA ASN A 64 6.39 -31.10 -20.39
C ASN A 64 5.26 -30.74 -19.39
N PRO A 65 4.15 -31.50 -19.35
CA PRO A 65 2.95 -31.15 -18.58
C PRO A 65 3.07 -31.48 -17.08
N ASP A 66 4.11 -32.23 -16.70
CA ASP A 66 4.48 -32.62 -15.35
C ASP A 66 5.18 -31.49 -14.57
N LYS A 67 5.76 -30.51 -15.29
CA LYS A 67 6.36 -29.33 -14.67
C LYS A 67 5.29 -28.46 -14.01
N GLU A 68 5.69 -27.78 -12.93
CA GLU A 68 4.80 -26.94 -12.10
C GLU A 68 4.56 -25.57 -12.75
N TRP A 69 4.02 -25.56 -13.96
CA TRP A 69 3.61 -24.33 -14.65
C TRP A 69 2.47 -23.63 -13.90
N ASP A 70 2.49 -22.29 -13.87
CA ASP A 70 1.38 -21.50 -13.37
C ASP A 70 0.31 -21.31 -14.47
N PHE A 71 -0.72 -22.14 -14.43
CA PHE A 71 -1.83 -22.08 -15.39
C PHE A 71 -2.72 -20.84 -15.24
N HIS A 72 -2.70 -20.17 -14.09
CA HIS A 72 -3.39 -18.89 -13.94
C HIS A 72 -2.71 -17.80 -14.75
N ILE A 73 -1.38 -17.74 -14.71
CA ILE A 73 -0.59 -16.79 -15.52
C ILE A 73 -0.62 -17.19 -17.00
N LEU A 74 -0.50 -18.49 -17.32
CA LEU A 74 -0.61 -18.94 -18.71
C LEU A 74 -1.95 -18.58 -19.35
N SER A 75 -3.03 -18.42 -18.57
CA SER A 75 -4.35 -18.04 -19.11
C SER A 75 -4.37 -16.65 -19.77
N ILE A 76 -3.47 -15.75 -19.37
CA ILE A 76 -3.31 -14.40 -19.95
C ILE A 76 -2.10 -14.30 -20.88
N TRP A 77 -1.33 -15.38 -21.02
CA TRP A 77 -0.08 -15.38 -21.76
C TRP A 77 -0.31 -15.22 -23.28
N PRO A 78 0.41 -14.32 -23.98
CA PRO A 78 0.22 -14.09 -25.42
C PRO A 78 0.58 -15.27 -26.34
N GLY A 79 1.37 -16.24 -25.86
CA GLY A 79 1.74 -17.43 -26.65
C GLY A 79 0.80 -18.63 -26.47
N ILE A 80 -0.29 -18.48 -25.72
CA ILE A 80 -1.27 -19.55 -25.50
C ILE A 80 -1.95 -19.95 -26.81
N THR A 81 -2.31 -21.23 -26.92
CA THR A 81 -3.08 -21.78 -28.05
C THR A 81 -4.27 -22.57 -27.53
N ILE A 82 -5.33 -22.72 -28.34
CA ILE A 82 -6.47 -23.56 -27.96
C ILE A 82 -6.04 -25.03 -27.75
N ASP A 83 -5.08 -25.53 -28.55
CA ASP A 83 -4.55 -26.89 -28.43
C ASP A 83 -3.90 -27.15 -27.07
N LEU A 84 -3.17 -26.18 -26.52
CA LEU A 84 -2.59 -26.26 -25.19
C LEU A 84 -3.70 -26.41 -24.13
N VAL A 85 -4.74 -25.57 -24.22
CA VAL A 85 -5.89 -25.62 -23.29
C VAL A 85 -6.62 -26.96 -23.39
N ILE A 86 -6.85 -27.47 -24.61
CA ILE A 86 -7.54 -28.75 -24.84
C ILE A 86 -6.72 -29.92 -24.25
N LYS A 87 -5.43 -29.98 -24.58
CA LYS A 87 -4.56 -31.09 -24.13
C LYS A 87 -4.38 -31.09 -22.62
N LEU A 88 -4.35 -29.92 -22.00
CA LEU A 88 -4.15 -29.75 -20.55
C LEU A 88 -5.43 -29.23 -19.86
N LYS A 89 -6.60 -29.70 -20.31
CA LYS A 89 -7.91 -29.23 -19.83
C LYS A 89 -8.16 -29.44 -18.33
N ASP A 90 -7.47 -30.41 -17.72
CA ASP A 90 -7.64 -30.76 -16.30
C ASP A 90 -6.78 -29.89 -15.37
N LYS A 91 -6.00 -28.95 -15.92
CA LYS A 91 -5.20 -27.99 -15.15
C LYS A 91 -6.04 -26.78 -14.71
N ASN A 92 -5.55 -26.06 -13.70
CA ASN A 92 -6.27 -24.97 -13.06
C ASN A 92 -6.21 -23.65 -13.85
N TRP A 93 -6.81 -23.63 -15.03
CA TRP A 93 -6.92 -22.43 -15.87
C TRP A 93 -7.81 -21.34 -15.24
N ARG A 94 -7.67 -20.08 -15.68
CA ARG A 94 -8.63 -18.99 -15.45
C ARG A 94 -9.53 -18.86 -16.69
N PRO A 95 -10.76 -19.43 -16.69
CA PRO A 95 -11.54 -19.51 -17.91
C PRO A 95 -11.94 -18.15 -18.48
N LEU A 96 -12.31 -17.20 -17.62
CA LEU A 96 -12.62 -15.82 -18.05
C LEU A 96 -11.47 -15.22 -18.85
N MET A 97 -10.22 -15.42 -18.39
CA MET A 97 -9.03 -14.90 -19.06
C MET A 97 -8.83 -15.59 -20.41
N LEU A 98 -9.00 -16.92 -20.49
CA LEU A 98 -8.91 -17.65 -21.76
C LEU A 98 -9.93 -17.13 -22.80
N TYR A 99 -11.18 -16.92 -22.37
CA TYR A 99 -12.26 -16.47 -23.25
C TYR A 99 -12.01 -15.10 -23.86
N ILE A 100 -11.40 -14.17 -23.10
CA ILE A 100 -11.12 -12.81 -23.56
C ILE A 100 -9.68 -12.65 -24.08
N ASN A 101 -8.85 -13.69 -24.02
CA ASN A 101 -7.46 -13.62 -24.48
C ASN A 101 -7.42 -13.47 -26.01
N PRO A 102 -6.81 -12.40 -26.54
CA PRO A 102 -6.73 -12.16 -27.98
C PRO A 102 -5.82 -13.15 -28.72
N ALA A 103 -4.96 -13.89 -28.02
CA ALA A 103 -4.10 -14.91 -28.63
C ALA A 103 -4.88 -16.14 -29.12
N ILE A 104 -6.04 -16.42 -28.51
CA ILE A 104 -6.93 -17.50 -28.96
C ILE A 104 -8.02 -16.87 -29.84
N SER A 105 -8.22 -17.42 -31.04
CA SER A 105 -9.23 -16.90 -31.95
C SER A 105 -10.64 -17.06 -31.36
N ILE A 106 -11.52 -16.09 -31.62
CA ILE A 106 -12.92 -16.18 -31.18
C ILE A 106 -13.60 -17.46 -31.70
N THR A 107 -13.27 -17.90 -32.91
CA THR A 107 -13.82 -19.13 -33.50
C THR A 107 -13.36 -20.38 -32.77
N ASP A 108 -12.13 -20.43 -32.29
CA ASP A 108 -11.63 -21.55 -31.50
C ASP A 108 -12.31 -21.62 -30.14
N ILE A 109 -12.53 -20.48 -29.48
CA ILE A 109 -13.28 -20.41 -28.23
C ILE A 109 -14.72 -20.89 -28.42
N ILE A 110 -15.42 -20.45 -29.47
CA ILE A 110 -16.80 -20.90 -29.77
C ILE A 110 -16.83 -22.41 -29.98
N ALA A 111 -15.92 -22.94 -30.82
CA ALA A 111 -15.86 -24.37 -31.12
C ALA A 111 -15.59 -25.24 -29.89
N HIS A 112 -14.96 -24.67 -28.85
CA HIS A 112 -14.58 -25.37 -27.62
C HIS A 112 -15.23 -24.79 -26.37
N ALA A 113 -16.37 -24.10 -26.51
CA ALA A 113 -17.04 -23.43 -25.40
C ALA A 113 -17.47 -24.42 -24.29
N TYR A 114 -17.68 -25.69 -24.65
CA TYR A 114 -17.97 -26.78 -23.73
C TYR A 114 -16.90 -27.02 -22.65
N LEU A 115 -15.66 -26.52 -22.85
CA LEU A 115 -14.59 -26.63 -21.85
C LEU A 115 -14.93 -25.82 -20.59
N PHE A 116 -15.57 -24.67 -20.75
CA PHE A 116 -15.92 -23.78 -19.63
C PHE A 116 -17.27 -23.08 -19.88
N PRO A 117 -18.40 -23.80 -19.82
CA PRO A 117 -19.70 -23.30 -20.27
C PRO A 117 -20.19 -22.09 -19.47
N TYR A 118 -19.80 -21.95 -18.20
CA TYR A 118 -20.19 -20.81 -17.35
C TYR A 118 -19.65 -19.45 -17.83
N PHE A 119 -18.64 -19.44 -18.71
CA PHE A 119 -17.98 -18.21 -19.19
C PHE A 119 -18.37 -17.85 -20.63
N ILE A 120 -19.29 -18.60 -21.24
CA ILE A 120 -19.87 -18.31 -22.56
C ILE A 120 -20.29 -16.84 -22.72
N PRO A 121 -21.02 -16.22 -21.76
CA PRO A 121 -21.39 -14.80 -21.84
C PRO A 121 -20.23 -13.84 -22.13
N SER A 122 -19.04 -14.14 -21.61
CA SER A 122 -17.86 -13.27 -21.71
C SER A 122 -17.31 -13.17 -23.12
N ILE A 123 -17.64 -14.08 -24.03
CA ILE A 123 -17.19 -13.97 -25.42
C ILE A 123 -17.79 -12.75 -26.13
N SER A 124 -18.96 -12.29 -25.67
CA SER A 124 -19.69 -11.16 -26.24
C SER A 124 -19.00 -9.81 -26.00
N THR A 125 -17.97 -9.78 -25.14
CA THR A 125 -17.18 -8.57 -24.82
C THR A 125 -15.87 -8.51 -25.60
N ARG A 126 -15.55 -9.54 -26.39
CA ARG A 126 -14.28 -9.61 -27.12
C ARG A 126 -14.21 -8.56 -28.24
N LYS A 127 -13.12 -7.80 -28.27
CA LYS A 127 -12.89 -6.72 -29.25
C LYS A 127 -12.91 -7.18 -30.71
N ASP A 128 -12.59 -8.45 -30.99
CA ASP A 128 -12.61 -9.06 -32.33
C ASP A 128 -13.98 -9.65 -32.73
N LEU A 129 -15.02 -9.51 -31.89
CA LEU A 129 -16.39 -9.91 -32.24
C LEU A 129 -16.97 -9.00 -33.33
N THR A 130 -17.53 -9.65 -34.36
CA THR A 130 -18.17 -8.99 -35.51
C THR A 130 -19.57 -9.55 -35.73
N ILE A 131 -20.40 -8.82 -36.49
CA ILE A 131 -21.74 -9.30 -36.83
C ILE A 131 -21.68 -10.54 -37.74
N GLU A 132 -20.65 -10.65 -38.59
CA GLU A 132 -20.39 -11.84 -39.40
C GLU A 132 -20.12 -13.08 -38.54
N THR A 133 -19.37 -12.92 -37.44
CA THR A 133 -19.14 -14.01 -36.48
C THR A 133 -20.46 -14.43 -35.82
N ILE A 134 -21.30 -13.49 -35.41
CA ILE A 134 -22.61 -13.78 -34.79
C ILE A 134 -23.49 -14.61 -35.75
N PHE A 135 -23.59 -14.19 -37.02
CA PHE A 135 -24.37 -14.94 -38.01
C PHE A 135 -23.78 -16.29 -38.41
N LYS A 136 -22.46 -16.47 -38.28
CA LYS A 136 -21.82 -17.77 -38.48
C LYS A 136 -22.22 -18.78 -37.38
N TYR A 137 -22.59 -18.30 -36.19
CA TYR A 137 -22.98 -19.13 -35.04
C TYR A 137 -24.32 -18.66 -34.45
N PRO A 138 -25.45 -18.87 -35.18
CA PRO A 138 -26.76 -18.36 -34.78
C PRO A 138 -27.33 -19.06 -33.53
N ASP A 139 -26.93 -20.31 -33.29
CA ASP A 139 -27.36 -21.10 -32.13
C ASP A 139 -26.52 -20.80 -30.86
N PHE A 140 -25.53 -19.93 -30.96
CA PHE A 140 -24.71 -19.53 -29.82
C PHE A 140 -25.46 -18.52 -28.95
N GLU A 141 -25.44 -18.71 -27.63
CA GLU A 141 -26.14 -17.84 -26.67
C GLU A 141 -25.37 -16.51 -26.49
N TRP A 142 -25.60 -15.58 -27.41
CA TRP A 142 -24.98 -14.26 -27.40
C TRP A 142 -25.58 -13.33 -26.33
N CYS A 143 -24.71 -12.61 -25.61
CA CYS A 143 -25.12 -11.57 -24.68
C CYS A 143 -25.23 -10.23 -25.39
N TRP A 144 -26.45 -9.73 -25.56
CA TRP A 144 -26.69 -8.56 -26.39
C TRP A 144 -26.36 -7.22 -25.74
N ASN A 145 -26.29 -7.13 -24.41
CA ASN A 145 -25.86 -5.90 -23.74
C ASN A 145 -24.44 -5.48 -24.17
N PRO A 146 -23.39 -6.32 -23.99
CA PRO A 146 -22.04 -5.97 -24.43
C PRO A 146 -21.93 -5.84 -25.95
N ILE A 147 -22.73 -6.57 -26.73
CA ILE A 147 -22.79 -6.42 -28.19
C ILE A 147 -23.36 -5.05 -28.58
N SER A 148 -24.37 -4.55 -27.87
CA SER A 148 -25.03 -3.28 -28.20
C SER A 148 -24.14 -2.06 -27.95
N CYS A 149 -23.31 -2.10 -26.89
CA CYS A 149 -22.30 -1.08 -26.63
C CYS A 149 -20.91 -1.41 -27.23
N HIS A 150 -20.82 -2.43 -28.10
CA HIS A 150 -19.56 -2.90 -28.64
C HIS A 150 -18.91 -1.91 -29.62
N ILE A 151 -17.58 -1.93 -29.65
CA ILE A 151 -16.76 -1.06 -30.51
C ILE A 151 -17.00 -1.27 -32.00
N ASN A 152 -17.41 -2.48 -32.40
CA ASN A 152 -17.71 -2.85 -33.79
C ASN A 152 -19.20 -2.71 -34.14
N THR A 153 -20.05 -2.33 -33.18
CA THR A 153 -21.48 -2.11 -33.43
C THR A 153 -21.70 -0.70 -33.91
N THR A 154 -21.97 -0.53 -35.20
CA THR A 154 -22.35 0.75 -35.81
C THR A 154 -23.86 0.84 -35.95
N PHE A 155 -24.40 2.06 -36.03
CA PHE A 155 -25.83 2.23 -36.23
C PHE A 155 -26.32 1.69 -37.59
N ASP A 156 -25.45 1.64 -38.61
CA ASP A 156 -25.78 1.01 -39.89
C ASP A 156 -26.01 -0.51 -39.75
N ILE A 157 -25.27 -1.19 -38.86
CA ILE A 157 -25.53 -2.59 -38.54
C ILE A 157 -26.89 -2.74 -37.86
N VAL A 158 -27.21 -1.86 -36.92
CA VAL A 158 -28.50 -1.86 -36.20
C VAL A 158 -29.67 -1.66 -37.17
N LYS A 159 -29.58 -0.68 -38.08
CA LYS A 159 -30.59 -0.43 -39.12
C LYS A 159 -30.75 -1.60 -40.09
N LYS A 160 -29.64 -2.30 -40.40
CA LYS A 160 -29.65 -3.44 -41.31
C LYS A 160 -30.30 -4.68 -40.69
N TYR A 161 -30.21 -4.84 -39.37
CA TYR A 161 -30.72 -5.99 -38.62
C TYR A 161 -31.53 -5.56 -37.39
N PRO A 162 -32.68 -4.91 -37.59
CA PRO A 162 -33.49 -4.36 -36.50
C PRO A 162 -34.18 -5.43 -35.64
N GLU A 163 -34.28 -6.67 -36.13
CA GLU A 163 -34.88 -7.81 -35.43
C GLU A 163 -34.00 -8.40 -34.33
N LEU A 164 -32.71 -8.06 -34.32
CA LEU A 164 -31.79 -8.50 -33.29
C LEU A 164 -32.10 -7.77 -31.98
N PRO A 165 -31.89 -8.41 -30.82
CA PRO A 165 -32.30 -7.85 -29.52
C PRO A 165 -31.30 -6.82 -28.99
N TRP A 166 -31.09 -5.76 -29.76
CA TRP A 166 -30.30 -4.59 -29.39
C TRP A 166 -30.83 -3.96 -28.10
N ASN A 167 -29.92 -3.64 -27.19
CA ASN A 167 -30.21 -2.90 -25.98
C ASN A 167 -29.85 -1.42 -26.18
N TYR A 168 -30.87 -0.61 -26.50
CA TYR A 168 -30.72 0.82 -26.74
C TYR A 168 -30.27 1.61 -25.50
N PHE A 169 -30.55 1.12 -24.28
CA PHE A 169 -30.10 1.78 -23.04
C PHE A 169 -28.57 1.81 -22.96
N VAL A 170 -27.89 0.69 -23.16
CA VAL A 170 -26.41 0.65 -23.14
C VAL A 170 -25.80 1.17 -24.45
N MET A 171 -26.55 1.13 -25.55
CA MET A 171 -26.13 1.68 -26.83
C MET A 171 -26.08 3.20 -26.84
N SER A 172 -26.88 3.87 -26.00
CA SER A 172 -26.84 5.33 -25.85
C SER A 172 -25.46 5.89 -25.53
N ALA A 173 -24.60 5.13 -24.84
CA ALA A 173 -23.20 5.50 -24.55
C ALA A 173 -22.19 5.01 -25.59
N ASN A 174 -22.61 4.31 -26.65
CA ASN A 174 -21.72 3.75 -27.65
C ASN A 174 -21.13 4.86 -28.54
N LYS A 175 -19.80 4.88 -28.67
CA LYS A 175 -19.06 5.86 -29.47
C LYS A 175 -19.46 5.94 -30.95
N ASN A 176 -20.07 4.88 -31.49
CA ASN A 176 -20.52 4.84 -32.88
C ASN A 176 -21.93 5.42 -33.05
N ILE A 177 -22.58 5.84 -31.96
CA ILE A 177 -23.84 6.59 -31.97
C ILE A 177 -23.50 8.07 -31.80
N THR A 178 -23.59 8.83 -32.90
CA THR A 178 -23.38 10.28 -32.88
C THR A 178 -24.65 11.01 -32.47
N TRP A 179 -24.51 12.29 -32.13
CA TRP A 179 -25.66 13.13 -31.83
C TRP A 179 -26.64 13.26 -33.01
N GLU A 180 -26.12 13.33 -34.24
CA GLU A 180 -26.93 13.35 -35.46
C GLU A 180 -27.77 12.07 -35.59
N ILE A 181 -27.19 10.91 -35.30
CA ILE A 181 -27.92 9.63 -35.31
C ILE A 181 -29.08 9.67 -34.30
N ILE A 182 -28.85 10.18 -33.09
CA ILE A 182 -29.90 10.30 -32.07
C ILE A 182 -31.03 11.21 -32.58
N MET A 183 -30.68 12.37 -33.16
CA MET A 183 -31.63 13.35 -33.66
C MET A 183 -32.40 12.91 -34.90
N GLU A 184 -31.79 12.12 -35.78
CA GLU A 184 -32.45 11.57 -36.97
C GLU A 184 -33.35 10.36 -36.65
N ASN A 185 -33.21 9.74 -35.48
CA ASN A 185 -33.90 8.51 -35.09
C ASN A 185 -34.55 8.65 -33.71
N GLN A 186 -35.39 9.67 -33.55
CA GLN A 186 -36.07 10.01 -32.29
C GLN A 186 -37.14 9.00 -31.85
N ASP A 187 -37.56 8.09 -32.74
CA ASP A 187 -38.48 7.00 -32.45
C ASP A 187 -37.83 5.86 -31.66
N ILE A 188 -36.49 5.82 -31.64
CA ILE A 188 -35.72 4.87 -30.83
C ILE A 188 -35.71 5.34 -29.38
N PRO A 189 -35.93 4.42 -28.40
CA PRO A 189 -35.92 4.76 -26.98
C PRO A 189 -34.50 4.93 -26.43
N TRP A 190 -33.79 5.96 -26.89
CA TRP A 190 -32.49 6.34 -26.34
C TRP A 190 -32.62 6.75 -24.87
N ALA A 191 -31.75 6.23 -24.01
CA ALA A 191 -31.68 6.60 -22.61
C ALA A 191 -30.90 7.92 -22.46
N MET A 192 -31.59 9.05 -22.39
CA MET A 192 -30.95 10.39 -22.39
C MET A 192 -29.95 10.60 -21.26
N ASN A 193 -30.23 10.09 -20.07
CA ASN A 193 -29.28 10.09 -18.96
C ASN A 193 -27.98 9.34 -19.29
N ILE A 194 -28.04 8.27 -20.09
CA ILE A 194 -26.87 7.52 -20.56
C ILE A 194 -26.20 8.20 -21.76
N VAL A 195 -26.95 8.97 -22.56
CA VAL A 195 -26.38 9.78 -23.65
C VAL A 195 -25.38 10.80 -23.08
N SER A 196 -25.55 11.31 -21.86
CA SER A 196 -24.53 12.13 -21.17
C SER A 196 -23.14 11.48 -21.13
N ALA A 197 -23.07 10.14 -21.06
CA ALA A 197 -21.80 9.39 -21.04
C ALA A 197 -21.21 9.15 -22.44
N ASN A 198 -21.92 9.53 -23.50
CA ASN A 198 -21.51 9.27 -24.86
C ASN A 198 -20.33 10.17 -25.25
N PRO A 199 -19.25 9.62 -25.83
CA PRO A 199 -18.04 10.37 -26.17
C PRO A 199 -18.24 11.43 -27.25
N ASN A 200 -19.37 11.41 -27.96
CA ASN A 200 -19.70 12.39 -28.99
C ASN A 200 -20.49 13.60 -28.44
N ILE A 201 -20.86 13.62 -27.15
CA ILE A 201 -21.56 14.76 -26.56
C ILE A 201 -20.56 15.86 -26.21
N THR A 202 -20.90 17.08 -26.66
CA THR A 202 -20.13 18.29 -26.42
C THR A 202 -20.97 19.29 -25.64
N VAL A 203 -20.30 20.27 -25.03
CA VAL A 203 -20.97 21.41 -24.37
C VAL A 203 -21.92 22.12 -25.33
N ASP A 204 -21.53 22.33 -26.59
CA ASP A 204 -22.40 22.96 -27.59
C ASP A 204 -23.68 22.16 -27.85
N ILE A 205 -23.62 20.82 -27.83
CA ILE A 205 -24.81 19.98 -27.97
C ILE A 205 -25.75 20.18 -26.77
N VAL A 206 -25.20 20.19 -25.55
CA VAL A 206 -25.98 20.39 -24.32
C VAL A 206 -26.64 21.77 -24.33
N LEU A 207 -25.88 22.82 -24.64
CA LEU A 207 -26.35 24.22 -24.69
C LEU A 207 -27.43 24.44 -25.75
N ASN A 208 -27.35 23.76 -26.90
CA ASN A 208 -28.37 23.86 -27.95
C ASN A 208 -29.62 23.02 -27.66
N ASN A 209 -29.58 22.12 -26.67
CA ASN A 209 -30.69 21.24 -26.32
C ASN A 209 -30.96 21.25 -24.80
N PRO A 210 -31.26 22.42 -24.20
CA PRO A 210 -31.32 22.58 -22.74
C PRO A 210 -32.54 21.92 -22.09
N ASN A 211 -33.55 21.53 -22.87
CA ASN A 211 -34.79 20.93 -22.36
C ASN A 211 -34.74 19.40 -22.27
N LEU A 212 -33.58 18.80 -22.58
CA LEU A 212 -33.38 17.35 -22.45
C LEU A 212 -32.91 17.01 -21.03
N ASP A 213 -33.23 15.79 -20.61
CA ASP A 213 -32.89 15.25 -19.28
C ASP A 213 -31.43 14.81 -19.26
N TRP A 214 -30.53 15.79 -19.28
CA TRP A 214 -29.09 15.59 -19.17
C TRP A 214 -28.73 15.19 -17.74
N ASP A 215 -27.95 14.13 -17.61
CA ASP A 215 -27.30 13.78 -16.36
C ASP A 215 -26.00 14.60 -16.22
N PHE A 216 -26.02 15.62 -15.38
CA PHE A 216 -24.89 16.53 -15.19
C PHE A 216 -23.74 15.91 -14.40
N GLU A 217 -24.02 14.96 -13.51
CA GLU A 217 -22.99 14.18 -12.80
C GLU A 217 -22.16 13.38 -13.82
N ILE A 218 -22.82 12.69 -14.74
CA ILE A 218 -22.18 11.94 -15.82
C ILE A 218 -21.43 12.86 -16.79
N LEU A 219 -22.01 14.00 -17.19
CA LEU A 219 -21.32 14.99 -18.02
C LEU A 219 -20.05 15.51 -17.33
N SER A 220 -20.15 15.81 -16.04
CA SER A 220 -19.02 16.20 -15.18
C SER A 220 -17.96 15.12 -15.05
N GLY A 221 -18.28 13.84 -15.20
CA GLY A 221 -17.30 12.75 -15.28
C GLY A 221 -16.71 12.53 -16.67
N ASN A 222 -17.26 13.13 -17.73
CA ASN A 222 -16.86 12.85 -19.10
C ASN A 222 -15.54 13.54 -19.47
N GLU A 223 -14.43 12.80 -19.38
CA GLU A 223 -13.07 13.27 -19.68
C GLU A 223 -12.89 13.78 -21.12
N LEU A 224 -13.77 13.42 -22.06
CA LEU A 224 -13.69 13.92 -23.44
C LEU A 224 -14.26 15.33 -23.59
N ILE A 225 -14.98 15.84 -22.60
CA ILE A 225 -15.34 17.26 -22.51
C ILE A 225 -14.14 18.01 -21.92
N PRO A 226 -13.47 18.90 -22.69
CA PRO A 226 -12.32 19.63 -22.19
C PRO A 226 -12.69 20.57 -21.03
N LEU A 227 -11.82 20.67 -20.02
CA LEU A 227 -12.00 21.64 -18.93
C LEU A 227 -12.14 23.08 -19.42
N ALA A 228 -11.52 23.43 -20.55
CA ALA A 228 -11.67 24.74 -21.17
C ALA A 228 -13.12 25.03 -21.61
N ASP A 229 -13.88 24.01 -22.01
CA ASP A 229 -15.28 24.16 -22.38
C ASP A 229 -16.20 24.15 -21.16
N ILE A 230 -15.85 23.40 -20.11
CA ILE A 230 -16.47 23.50 -18.78
C ILE A 230 -16.35 24.94 -18.26
N LYS A 231 -15.13 25.49 -18.25
CA LYS A 231 -14.86 26.88 -17.84
C LYS A 231 -15.70 27.89 -18.63
N LYS A 232 -15.85 27.73 -19.95
CA LYS A 232 -16.65 28.65 -20.78
C LYS A 232 -18.15 28.56 -20.50
N SER A 233 -18.62 27.43 -19.98
CA SER A 233 -20.04 27.13 -19.76
C SER A 233 -20.43 27.07 -18.29
N ILE A 234 -19.54 27.51 -17.40
CA ILE A 234 -19.68 27.42 -15.94
C ILE A 234 -20.96 28.09 -15.41
N ASP A 235 -21.34 29.23 -15.99
CA ASP A 235 -22.53 29.98 -15.59
C ASP A 235 -23.84 29.44 -16.20
N ILE A 236 -23.75 28.39 -17.04
CA ILE A 236 -24.88 27.90 -17.86
C ILE A 236 -25.20 26.45 -17.56
N ILE A 237 -24.19 25.61 -17.35
CA ILE A 237 -24.32 24.19 -17.04
C ILE A 237 -23.96 23.98 -15.57
N GLU A 238 -24.78 23.20 -14.88
CA GLU A 238 -24.58 22.82 -13.48
C GLU A 238 -23.50 21.73 -13.38
N TRP A 239 -22.23 22.15 -13.42
CA TRP A 239 -21.10 21.23 -13.34
C TRP A 239 -20.83 20.80 -11.89
N GLU A 240 -20.84 19.50 -11.65
CA GLU A 240 -20.43 18.87 -10.38
C GLU A 240 -18.88 18.80 -10.23
N PHE A 241 -18.25 19.73 -9.49
CA PHE A 241 -16.78 19.74 -9.36
C PHE A 241 -16.22 18.63 -8.47
N ASP A 242 -17.00 18.12 -7.51
CA ASP A 242 -16.64 16.90 -6.77
C ASP A 242 -16.37 15.75 -7.74
N VAL A 243 -17.22 15.57 -8.77
CA VAL A 243 -17.06 14.54 -9.80
C VAL A 243 -15.90 14.87 -10.73
N ILE A 244 -15.76 16.13 -11.16
CA ILE A 244 -14.64 16.56 -12.02
C ILE A 244 -13.30 16.30 -11.33
N SER A 245 -13.24 16.35 -9.99
CA SER A 245 -12.03 16.07 -9.22
C SER A 245 -11.47 14.65 -9.43
N TYR A 246 -12.32 13.69 -9.82
CA TYR A 246 -11.89 12.31 -10.14
C TYR A 246 -11.32 12.14 -11.54
N ARG A 247 -11.38 13.17 -12.39
CA ARG A 247 -10.81 13.09 -13.75
C ARG A 247 -9.30 12.96 -13.68
N THR A 248 -8.75 12.13 -14.55
CA THR A 248 -7.31 11.94 -14.65
C THR A 248 -6.64 13.03 -15.49
N ASN A 249 -7.39 13.69 -16.37
CA ASN A 249 -6.90 14.65 -17.37
C ASN A 249 -7.09 16.13 -16.98
N LEU A 250 -6.81 16.48 -15.72
CA LEU A 250 -6.98 17.83 -15.21
C LEU A 250 -5.91 18.81 -15.74
N ASP A 251 -6.37 20.00 -16.09
CA ASP A 251 -5.55 21.17 -16.41
C ASP A 251 -5.48 22.04 -15.15
N TRP A 252 -4.34 21.99 -14.46
CA TRP A 252 -4.16 22.66 -13.18
C TRP A 252 -4.19 24.19 -13.26
N GLU A 253 -3.95 24.79 -14.44
CA GLU A 253 -4.15 26.23 -14.63
C GLU A 253 -5.65 26.57 -14.56
N ILE A 254 -6.50 25.76 -15.18
CA ILE A 254 -7.95 25.93 -15.12
C ILE A 254 -8.49 25.64 -13.71
N VAL A 255 -7.97 24.61 -13.04
CA VAL A 255 -8.33 24.33 -11.63
C VAL A 255 -7.99 25.52 -10.73
N GLU A 256 -6.84 26.17 -10.96
CA GLU A 256 -6.47 27.39 -10.23
C GLU A 256 -7.41 28.56 -10.53
N GLU A 257 -7.83 28.75 -11.79
CA GLU A 257 -8.77 29.80 -12.15
C GLU A 257 -10.18 29.57 -11.58
N LEU A 258 -10.56 28.30 -11.39
CA LEU A 258 -11.86 27.87 -10.85
C LEU A 258 -11.75 27.42 -9.38
N ILE A 259 -10.82 27.99 -8.62
CA ILE A 259 -10.47 27.48 -7.28
C ILE A 259 -11.55 27.67 -6.20
N ASP A 260 -12.51 28.53 -6.49
CA ASP A 260 -13.64 28.84 -5.62
C ASP A 260 -14.81 27.85 -5.79
N GLU A 261 -14.78 27.02 -6.82
CA GLU A 261 -15.73 25.93 -7.03
C GLU A 261 -15.51 24.79 -6.02
N ASP A 262 -16.49 23.90 -5.89
CA ASP A 262 -16.56 22.86 -4.86
C ASP A 262 -15.73 21.61 -5.19
N TRP A 263 -14.46 21.82 -5.55
CA TRP A 263 -13.49 20.76 -5.78
C TRP A 263 -13.26 19.89 -4.55
N ASN A 264 -13.09 18.58 -4.78
CA ASN A 264 -12.68 17.61 -3.78
C ASN A 264 -11.15 17.52 -3.68
N PHE A 265 -10.57 18.35 -2.83
CA PHE A 265 -9.11 18.41 -2.63
C PHE A 265 -8.51 17.11 -2.06
N TYR A 266 -9.31 16.29 -1.38
CA TYR A 266 -8.90 14.97 -0.95
C TYR A 266 -8.59 14.10 -2.19
N VAL A 267 -9.54 14.03 -3.13
CA VAL A 267 -9.41 13.27 -4.37
C VAL A 267 -8.32 13.86 -5.27
N LEU A 268 -8.25 15.20 -5.39
CA LEU A 268 -7.18 15.85 -6.17
C LEU A 268 -5.78 15.49 -5.66
N SER A 269 -5.63 15.11 -4.38
CA SER A 269 -4.36 14.65 -3.81
C SER A 269 -3.85 13.35 -4.44
N GLU A 270 -4.76 12.51 -4.95
CA GLU A 270 -4.47 11.23 -5.62
C GLU A 270 -4.00 11.38 -7.06
N ASN A 271 -4.15 12.57 -7.65
CA ASN A 271 -3.78 12.78 -9.05
C ASN A 271 -2.25 12.89 -9.19
N ASP A 272 -1.62 11.91 -9.83
CA ASP A 272 -0.17 11.86 -10.04
C ASP A 272 0.40 13.10 -10.75
N THR A 273 -0.41 13.78 -11.56
CA THR A 273 0.00 14.99 -12.29
C THR A 273 -0.15 16.30 -11.50
N LEU A 274 -0.63 16.24 -10.25
CA LEU A 274 -0.89 17.42 -9.40
C LEU A 274 0.26 18.41 -9.37
N SER A 275 -0.07 19.68 -9.63
CA SER A 275 0.88 20.79 -9.53
C SER A 275 1.11 21.20 -8.08
N TRP A 276 2.37 21.12 -7.62
CA TRP A 276 2.78 21.67 -6.33
C TRP A 276 2.61 23.19 -6.21
N ASP A 277 2.56 23.92 -7.33
CA ASP A 277 2.25 25.35 -7.33
C ASP A 277 0.81 25.62 -6.91
N LEU A 278 -0.13 24.78 -7.34
CA LEU A 278 -1.53 24.85 -6.88
C LEU A 278 -1.61 24.55 -5.38
N VAL A 279 -0.98 23.47 -4.90
CA VAL A 279 -0.96 23.12 -3.47
C VAL A 279 -0.39 24.27 -2.65
N ARG A 280 0.70 24.89 -3.10
CA ARG A 280 1.32 26.04 -2.43
C ARG A 280 0.37 27.23 -2.28
N LYS A 281 -0.41 27.55 -3.31
CA LYS A 281 -1.40 28.64 -3.29
C LYS A 281 -2.63 28.31 -2.47
N THR A 282 -2.96 27.01 -2.36
CA THR A 282 -4.19 26.50 -1.77
C THR A 282 -3.95 25.68 -0.51
N MET A 283 -2.85 25.99 0.20
CA MET A 283 -2.45 25.29 1.42
C MET A 283 -3.51 25.26 2.51
N ASN A 284 -4.52 26.14 2.44
CA ASN A 284 -5.66 26.22 3.35
C ASN A 284 -6.77 25.20 3.04
N LYS A 285 -6.82 24.63 1.82
CA LYS A 285 -7.81 23.63 1.41
C LYS A 285 -7.50 22.26 2.03
N GLU A 286 -8.49 21.36 1.98
CA GLU A 286 -8.47 20.06 2.67
C GLU A 286 -7.75 18.97 1.86
N TRP A 287 -6.46 19.18 1.57
CA TRP A 287 -5.60 18.18 0.93
C TRP A 287 -5.33 16.96 1.83
N ASP A 288 -5.20 15.77 1.24
CA ASP A 288 -4.71 14.58 1.93
C ASP A 288 -3.17 14.59 1.97
N PHE A 289 -2.63 15.12 3.06
CA PHE A 289 -1.20 15.16 3.30
C PHE A 289 -0.55 13.79 3.48
N ASN A 290 -1.31 12.73 3.77
CA ASN A 290 -0.78 11.37 3.82
C ASN A 290 -0.49 10.85 2.39
N ILE A 291 -1.41 11.08 1.46
CA ILE A 291 -1.22 10.75 0.04
C ILE A 291 -0.12 11.62 -0.57
N LEU A 292 -0.17 12.93 -0.34
CA LEU A 292 0.87 13.85 -0.81
C LEU A 292 2.27 13.48 -0.29
N SER A 293 2.36 12.86 0.90
CA SER A 293 3.64 12.40 1.48
C SER A 293 4.28 11.22 0.74
N ASP A 294 3.49 10.43 0.02
CA ASP A 294 3.94 9.23 -0.70
C ASP A 294 4.41 9.55 -2.13
N ARG A 295 4.23 10.80 -2.58
CA ARG A 295 4.69 11.25 -3.89
C ARG A 295 6.21 11.26 -3.97
N ASP A 296 6.75 10.72 -5.05
CA ASP A 296 8.20 10.71 -5.31
C ASP A 296 8.75 12.14 -5.53
N ASP A 297 7.93 13.04 -6.09
CA ASP A 297 8.27 14.42 -6.45
C ASP A 297 7.98 15.46 -5.36
N ILE A 298 7.98 15.04 -4.09
CA ILE A 298 7.58 15.84 -2.93
C ILE A 298 8.22 17.25 -2.90
N ALA A 299 7.38 18.28 -2.71
CA ALA A 299 7.81 19.65 -2.51
C ALA A 299 8.29 19.88 -1.06
N TRP A 300 9.57 19.61 -0.81
CA TRP A 300 10.17 19.74 0.54
C TRP A 300 10.05 21.14 1.16
N ASP A 301 10.01 22.21 0.35
CA ASP A 301 9.77 23.57 0.82
C ASP A 301 8.43 23.69 1.55
N LEU A 302 7.39 22.99 1.10
CA LEU A 302 6.08 22.96 1.75
C LEU A 302 6.10 22.15 3.05
N VAL A 303 6.81 21.02 3.08
CA VAL A 303 6.97 20.21 4.31
C VAL A 303 7.68 21.03 5.40
N ILE A 304 8.69 21.82 5.00
CA ILE A 304 9.44 22.72 5.89
C ILE A 304 8.59 23.90 6.36
N ALA A 305 7.86 24.55 5.45
CA ALA A 305 7.08 25.75 5.73
C ALA A 305 5.80 25.44 6.52
N TYR A 306 5.20 24.28 6.30
CA TYR A 306 3.92 23.86 6.89
C TYR A 306 4.03 22.53 7.65
N PRO A 307 4.94 22.42 8.65
CA PRO A 307 5.14 21.16 9.35
C PRO A 307 3.94 20.80 10.23
N HIS A 308 3.06 21.74 10.55
CA HIS A 308 1.85 21.48 11.34
C HIS A 308 0.79 20.70 10.56
N ARG A 309 0.87 20.65 9.22
CA ARG A 309 0.01 19.80 8.40
C ARG A 309 0.29 18.32 8.69
N LEU A 310 -0.68 17.48 8.36
CA LEU A 310 -0.68 16.05 8.70
C LEU A 310 0.18 15.23 7.73
N TRP A 311 1.41 15.68 7.44
CA TRP A 311 2.38 14.93 6.67
C TRP A 311 2.71 13.59 7.35
N ASN A 312 2.82 12.53 6.55
CA ASN A 312 3.25 11.21 7.02
C ASN A 312 4.77 11.11 7.00
N TYR A 313 5.40 11.57 8.07
CA TYR A 313 6.85 11.52 8.25
C TYR A 313 7.47 10.12 8.13
N PRO A 314 6.83 9.02 8.61
CA PRO A 314 7.29 7.67 8.32
C PRO A 314 7.37 7.31 6.83
N ILE A 315 6.41 7.76 6.01
CA ILE A 315 6.43 7.58 4.54
C ILE A 315 7.51 8.49 3.92
N LEU A 316 7.53 9.78 4.29
CA LEU A 316 8.54 10.74 3.85
C LEU A 316 9.98 10.26 4.14
N SER A 317 10.18 9.47 5.20
CA SER A 317 11.48 8.89 5.55
C SER A 317 12.02 7.92 4.50
N LYS A 318 11.14 7.33 3.70
CA LYS A 318 11.47 6.40 2.62
C LYS A 318 11.77 7.11 1.31
N ASN A 319 11.31 8.37 1.17
CA ASN A 319 11.48 9.11 -0.07
C ASN A 319 12.99 9.36 -0.32
N PRO A 320 13.53 8.95 -1.48
CA PRO A 320 14.96 9.03 -1.76
C PRO A 320 15.49 10.47 -1.86
N THR A 321 14.61 11.46 -2.07
CA THR A 321 14.97 12.88 -2.22
C THR A 321 14.99 13.67 -0.90
N VAL A 322 14.73 13.01 0.23
CA VAL A 322 14.68 13.69 1.54
C VAL A 322 15.92 14.53 1.84
N THR A 323 15.69 15.80 2.17
CA THR A 323 16.77 16.76 2.38
C THR A 323 17.15 16.89 3.85
N LEU A 324 18.42 17.22 4.08
CA LEU A 324 18.97 17.61 5.39
C LEU A 324 18.17 18.74 6.04
N GLU A 325 17.79 19.72 5.23
CA GLU A 325 17.03 20.89 5.68
C GLU A 325 15.64 20.50 6.16
N ALA A 326 14.95 19.61 5.43
CA ALA A 326 13.63 19.12 5.84
C ALA A 326 13.69 18.41 7.19
N ILE A 327 14.67 17.51 7.38
CA ILE A 327 14.85 16.79 8.65
C ILE A 327 15.17 17.78 9.78
N ASN A 328 16.09 18.71 9.57
CA ASN A 328 16.51 19.67 10.59
C ASN A 328 15.43 20.68 10.95
N SER A 329 14.61 21.09 9.99
CA SER A 329 13.51 22.03 10.21
C SER A 329 12.28 21.36 10.83
N THR A 330 12.16 20.03 10.71
CA THR A 330 11.02 19.25 11.20
C THR A 330 11.42 18.13 12.16
N TYR A 331 12.56 18.28 12.84
CA TYR A 331 13.16 17.25 13.69
C TYR A 331 12.27 16.78 14.85
N PHE A 332 11.30 17.60 15.25
CA PHE A 332 10.32 17.30 16.29
C PHE A 332 9.20 16.34 15.80
N LYS A 333 9.21 15.95 14.53
CA LYS A 333 8.26 15.02 13.92
C LYS A 333 8.74 13.57 13.93
N THR A 334 7.83 12.63 13.72
CA THR A 334 8.09 11.19 13.88
C THR A 334 8.71 10.58 12.62
N TRP A 335 9.97 10.92 12.33
CA TRP A 335 10.77 10.29 11.27
C TRP A 335 11.10 8.83 11.59
N ASN A 336 11.16 7.97 10.57
CA ASN A 336 11.66 6.60 10.67
C ASN A 336 13.18 6.59 10.46
N ALA A 337 13.92 6.44 11.55
CA ALA A 337 15.38 6.47 11.53
C ALA A 337 15.99 5.39 10.62
N ASN A 338 15.43 4.17 10.61
CA ASN A 338 15.97 3.07 9.80
C ASN A 338 15.91 3.40 8.30
N GLU A 339 14.79 3.97 7.85
CA GLU A 339 14.62 4.36 6.44
C GLU A 339 15.55 5.53 6.08
N LEU A 340 15.66 6.53 6.95
CA LEU A 340 16.60 7.64 6.75
C LEU A 340 18.06 7.17 6.69
N PHE A 341 18.45 6.14 7.46
CA PHE A 341 19.81 5.59 7.43
C PHE A 341 20.12 4.81 6.15
N ASN A 342 19.10 4.35 5.43
CA ASN A 342 19.26 3.70 4.13
C ASN A 342 19.49 4.70 2.99
N ASN A 343 19.19 6.00 3.20
CA ASN A 343 19.46 7.04 2.22
C ASN A 343 20.98 7.34 2.10
N VAL A 344 21.51 7.24 0.87
CA VAL A 344 22.95 7.30 0.58
C VAL A 344 23.54 8.69 0.87
N GLU A 345 22.80 9.77 0.63
CA GLU A 345 23.26 11.14 0.94
C GLU A 345 23.38 11.36 2.45
N ILE A 346 22.44 10.80 3.22
CA ILE A 346 22.46 10.85 4.69
C ILE A 346 23.62 10.01 5.24
N ARG A 347 23.84 8.80 4.69
CA ARG A 347 24.86 7.84 5.15
C ARG A 347 26.29 8.38 5.08
N ASN A 348 26.58 9.22 4.09
CA ASN A 348 27.94 9.72 3.82
C ASN A 348 28.21 11.12 4.39
N GLY A 349 27.21 11.76 5.03
CA GLY A 349 27.32 13.12 5.59
C GLY A 349 27.57 13.18 7.10
N ASN A 350 27.95 14.35 7.61
CA ASN A 350 28.05 14.63 9.06
C ASN A 350 26.73 14.36 9.82
N LEU A 351 25.60 14.37 9.11
CA LEU A 351 24.28 14.03 9.63
C LEU A 351 24.15 12.56 10.04
N HIS A 352 24.85 11.60 9.41
CA HIS A 352 24.85 10.22 9.91
C HIS A 352 25.34 10.19 11.35
N LYS A 353 26.40 10.95 11.67
CA LYS A 353 26.89 11.08 13.06
C LYS A 353 25.91 11.86 13.92
N GLU A 354 25.26 12.92 13.43
CA GLU A 354 24.35 13.73 14.24
C GLU A 354 22.99 13.05 14.51
N ILE A 355 22.38 12.39 13.54
CA ILE A 355 21.18 11.55 13.72
C ILE A 355 21.54 10.35 14.59
N LYS A 356 22.65 9.65 14.31
CA LYS A 356 23.09 8.54 15.17
C LYS A 356 23.43 9.01 16.57
N MET A 357 24.00 10.19 16.76
CA MET A 357 24.22 10.82 18.07
C MET A 357 22.89 11.19 18.72
N ARG A 358 21.92 11.78 18.01
CA ARG A 358 20.59 12.14 18.57
C ARG A 358 19.74 10.93 18.93
N PHE A 359 19.77 9.85 18.14
CA PHE A 359 19.07 8.58 18.42
C PHE A 359 19.82 7.71 19.45
N SER A 360 21.15 7.71 19.48
CA SER A 360 21.95 7.05 20.55
C SER A 360 21.93 7.83 21.87
N VAL A 361 21.79 9.16 21.83
CA VAL A 361 21.54 10.01 22.99
C VAL A 361 20.26 9.59 23.70
N PHE A 362 19.28 8.96 23.05
CA PHE A 362 18.12 8.37 23.76
C PHE A 362 18.48 7.11 24.58
N GLU A 363 19.40 6.27 24.10
CA GLU A 363 19.92 5.13 24.88
C GLU A 363 20.87 5.57 25.99
N GLU A 364 21.71 6.58 25.71
CA GLU A 364 22.68 7.15 26.65
C GLU A 364 22.00 8.05 27.70
N LEU A 365 20.95 8.81 27.34
CA LEU A 365 20.10 9.55 28.27
C LEU A 365 19.32 8.61 29.19
N GLY A 366 18.80 7.49 28.68
CA GLY A 366 18.14 6.49 29.53
C GLY A 366 19.09 5.90 30.58
N SER A 367 20.37 5.79 30.24
CA SER A 367 21.44 5.34 31.15
C SER A 367 21.87 6.44 32.13
N ASN A 368 22.01 7.69 31.68
CA ASN A 368 22.48 8.82 32.50
C ASN A 368 21.39 9.44 33.39
N LEU A 369 20.12 9.49 32.95
CA LEU A 369 18.96 9.88 33.78
C LEU A 369 18.74 8.93 34.95
N LYS A 370 19.23 7.69 34.84
CA LYS A 370 19.24 6.69 35.91
C LYS A 370 20.16 7.08 37.08
N PHE A 371 21.17 7.92 36.82
CA PHE A 371 22.23 8.27 37.77
C PHE A 371 22.21 9.73 38.22
N ASN A 372 21.97 10.68 37.31
CA ASN A 372 22.04 12.12 37.60
C ASN A 372 20.78 12.79 37.05
N GLY A 373 19.93 13.34 37.92
CA GLY A 373 18.62 13.91 37.54
C GLY A 373 18.70 15.01 36.46
N ILE A 374 17.55 15.34 35.84
CA ILE A 374 17.45 16.24 34.67
C ILE A 374 18.18 17.57 34.90
N LYS A 375 18.03 18.15 36.09
CA LYS A 375 18.69 19.40 36.48
C LYS A 375 20.22 19.32 36.41
N THR A 376 20.80 18.22 36.89
CA THR A 376 22.25 17.99 36.85
C THR A 376 22.77 17.86 35.41
N LEU A 377 21.96 17.27 34.51
CA LEU A 377 22.31 17.14 33.10
C LEU A 377 22.21 18.47 32.34
N ILE A 378 21.28 19.36 32.71
CA ILE A 378 21.20 20.74 32.18
C ILE A 378 22.38 21.57 32.69
N ASP A 379 22.67 21.52 33.99
CA ASP A 379 23.75 22.29 34.61
C ASP A 379 25.13 21.86 34.09
N SER A 380 25.28 20.60 33.67
CA SER A 380 26.50 20.08 33.02
C SER A 380 26.64 20.43 31.53
N GLY A 381 25.66 21.10 30.94
CA GLY A 381 25.65 21.48 29.52
C GLY A 381 25.38 20.33 28.54
N ILE A 382 25.10 19.13 29.04
CA ILE A 382 24.78 17.94 28.23
C ILE A 382 23.37 18.07 27.63
N LEU A 383 22.43 18.64 28.38
CA LEU A 383 21.09 18.99 27.89
C LEU A 383 20.98 20.49 27.66
N ARG A 384 20.71 20.89 26.41
CA ARG A 384 20.35 22.27 26.05
C ARG A 384 18.85 22.50 26.26
N PRO A 385 18.39 23.73 26.53
CA PRO A 385 16.97 24.03 26.75
C PRO A 385 16.05 23.55 25.61
N GLU A 386 16.50 23.63 24.35
CA GLU A 386 15.76 23.10 23.19
C GLU A 386 15.54 21.56 23.21
N HIS A 387 16.32 20.80 23.97
CA HIS A 387 16.17 19.34 24.10
C HIS A 387 15.08 18.94 25.11
N ILE A 388 14.54 19.89 25.88
CA ILE A 388 13.57 19.62 26.95
C ILE A 388 12.21 19.18 26.38
N GLU A 389 11.76 19.77 25.27
CA GLU A 389 10.51 19.35 24.61
C GLU A 389 10.62 17.96 23.97
N MET A 390 11.77 17.62 23.40
CA MET A 390 12.04 16.25 22.91
C MET A 390 12.06 15.22 24.03
N LEU A 391 12.59 15.57 25.20
CA LEU A 391 12.57 14.73 26.39
C LEU A 391 11.16 14.48 26.92
N LYS A 392 10.26 15.46 26.86
CA LYS A 392 8.84 15.29 27.25
C LYS A 392 8.13 14.24 26.38
N LEU A 393 8.33 14.28 25.06
CA LEU A 393 7.76 13.31 24.11
C LEU A 393 8.38 11.91 24.24
N ALA A 394 9.71 11.83 24.42
CA ALA A 394 10.41 10.55 24.56
C ALA A 394 10.15 9.87 25.91
N ALA A 395 9.92 10.65 26.98
CA ALA A 395 9.63 10.12 28.30
C ALA A 395 8.30 9.33 28.36
N LEU A 396 7.36 9.63 27.45
CA LEU A 396 6.08 8.93 27.34
C LEU A 396 6.21 7.52 26.71
N LYS A 397 7.32 7.22 26.01
CA LYS A 397 7.54 5.94 25.31
C LYS A 397 8.75 5.15 25.81
N ASN A 398 9.60 5.73 26.67
CA ASN A 398 10.84 5.09 27.13
C ASN A 398 10.60 4.22 28.39
N PRO A 399 10.83 2.89 28.33
CA PRO A 399 10.59 1.97 29.44
C PRO A 399 11.58 2.11 30.62
N LEU A 400 12.61 2.95 30.50
CA LEU A 400 13.63 3.18 31.54
C LEU A 400 13.29 4.35 32.49
N ILE A 401 12.26 5.14 32.20
CA ILE A 401 11.84 6.26 33.05
C ILE A 401 10.81 5.77 34.07
N THR A 402 11.25 5.63 35.32
CA THR A 402 10.43 5.09 36.42
C THR A 402 9.57 6.17 37.09
N PRO A 403 8.44 5.82 37.72
CA PRO A 403 7.61 6.77 38.49
C PRO A 403 8.40 7.60 39.52
N ARG A 404 9.45 7.01 40.12
CA ARG A 404 10.33 7.66 41.09
C ARG A 404 11.17 8.79 40.50
N ILE A 405 11.59 8.66 39.24
CA ILE A 405 12.37 9.69 38.53
C ILE A 405 11.46 10.86 38.15
N ILE A 406 10.20 10.59 37.81
CA ILE A 406 9.19 11.60 37.45
C ILE A 406 8.82 12.44 38.67
N GLU A 407 8.54 11.79 39.80
CA GLU A 407 8.20 12.45 41.07
C GLU A 407 9.31 13.42 41.53
N ALA A 408 10.57 13.03 41.34
CA ALA A 408 11.74 13.83 41.68
C ALA A 408 11.96 15.04 40.75
N ASN A 409 11.27 15.11 39.61
CA ASN A 409 11.41 16.17 38.61
C ASN A 409 10.06 16.77 38.21
N LYS A 410 9.04 16.67 39.08
CA LYS A 410 7.65 17.06 38.82
C LYS A 410 7.48 18.50 38.32
N ASP A 411 8.32 19.41 38.76
CA ASP A 411 8.26 20.84 38.40
C ASP A 411 8.64 21.08 36.92
N TYR A 412 9.39 20.16 36.29
CA TYR A 412 9.78 20.20 34.87
C TYR A 412 8.76 19.49 33.95
N PHE A 413 7.93 18.62 34.51
CA PHE A 413 6.86 17.88 33.81
C PHE A 413 5.46 18.42 34.12
N ALA A 414 5.36 19.54 34.84
CA ALA A 414 4.10 20.12 35.25
C ALA A 414 3.29 20.57 34.03
N GLY A 415 2.20 19.85 33.74
CA GLY A 415 1.28 20.16 32.64
C GLY A 415 0.57 18.94 32.03
N ASP A 416 1.13 17.72 32.14
CA ASP A 416 0.59 16.58 31.37
C ASP A 416 0.79 15.21 32.03
N ILE A 417 0.46 15.11 33.33
CA ILE A 417 0.47 13.83 34.07
C ILE A 417 -0.61 12.88 33.54
N SER A 418 -1.68 13.39 32.91
CA SER A 418 -2.77 12.59 32.32
C SER A 418 -2.31 11.70 31.15
N ALA A 419 -1.31 12.13 30.36
CA ALA A 419 -0.78 11.36 29.24
C ALA A 419 -0.06 10.06 29.66
N PHE A 420 0.29 9.90 30.95
CA PHE A 420 0.94 8.71 31.48
C PHE A 420 0.04 7.47 31.56
N ALA A 421 -1.28 7.61 31.41
CA ALA A 421 -2.22 6.48 31.34
C ALA A 421 -1.92 5.51 30.18
N HIS A 422 -1.16 5.95 29.16
CA HIS A 422 -0.78 5.15 28.00
C HIS A 422 0.61 4.49 28.13
N ASN A 423 1.29 4.63 29.26
CA ASN A 423 2.62 4.04 29.45
C ASN A 423 2.54 2.50 29.48
N THR A 424 3.32 1.85 28.62
CA THR A 424 3.28 0.39 28.40
C THR A 424 4.28 -0.38 29.25
N LEU A 425 4.86 0.20 30.31
CA LEU A 425 5.86 -0.45 31.20
C LEU A 425 5.44 -1.87 31.60
N CYS A 426 4.17 -2.05 31.96
CA CYS A 426 3.62 -3.33 32.41
C CYS A 426 3.58 -4.39 31.29
N LYS A 427 3.71 -4.03 30.01
CA LYS A 427 3.75 -4.96 28.87
C LYS A 427 5.17 -5.42 28.52
N PHE A 428 6.20 -4.81 29.10
CA PHE A 428 7.59 -5.15 28.79
C PHE A 428 7.97 -6.53 29.37
N ALA A 429 8.64 -7.36 28.57
CA ALA A 429 8.94 -8.76 28.90
C ALA A 429 9.67 -8.93 30.24
N TYR A 430 10.52 -7.97 30.61
CA TYR A 430 11.21 -7.96 31.92
C TYR A 430 10.24 -7.86 33.10
N PHE A 431 9.23 -6.98 33.04
CA PHE A 431 8.26 -6.79 34.12
C PHE A 431 7.21 -7.93 34.17
N GLN A 432 7.04 -8.66 33.07
CA GLN A 432 6.29 -9.92 33.01
C GLN A 432 7.14 -11.15 33.39
N SER A 433 8.47 -11.00 33.47
CA SER A 433 9.37 -12.12 33.70
C SER A 433 9.22 -12.70 35.10
N GLU A 434 9.41 -14.02 35.19
CA GLU A 434 9.42 -14.74 36.46
C GLU A 434 10.50 -14.20 37.42
N TYR A 435 11.61 -13.69 36.86
CA TYR A 435 12.70 -13.06 37.62
C TYR A 435 12.25 -11.78 38.32
N TYR A 436 11.58 -10.86 37.62
CA TYR A 436 11.07 -9.63 38.23
C TYR A 436 9.98 -9.92 39.26
N ARG A 437 9.05 -10.85 38.96
CA ARG A 437 8.07 -11.33 39.95
C ARG A 437 8.74 -11.90 41.20
N LYS A 438 9.77 -12.74 41.06
CA LYS A 438 10.54 -13.28 42.19
C LYS A 438 11.27 -12.17 42.96
N HIS A 439 11.81 -11.16 42.28
CA HIS A 439 12.49 -10.02 42.90
C HIS A 439 11.52 -9.12 43.69
N GLU A 440 10.36 -8.80 43.13
CA GLU A 440 9.30 -8.04 43.81
C GLU A 440 8.68 -8.81 44.97
N ILE A 441 8.45 -10.12 44.82
CA ILE A 441 8.01 -10.99 45.92
C ILE A 441 9.06 -11.01 47.03
N LYS A 442 10.35 -11.09 46.70
CA LYS A 442 11.45 -11.02 47.68
C LYS A 442 11.49 -9.66 48.40
N ASN A 443 11.26 -8.56 47.70
CA ASN A 443 11.23 -7.21 48.29
C ASN A 443 9.97 -6.98 49.14
N ARG A 444 8.78 -7.44 48.70
CA ARG A 444 7.55 -7.42 49.50
C ARG A 444 7.66 -8.28 50.74
N ILE A 445 8.22 -9.50 50.63
CA ILE A 445 8.47 -10.37 51.78
C ILE A 445 9.49 -9.72 52.71
N LYS A 446 10.58 -9.11 52.21
CA LYS A 446 11.54 -8.36 53.03
C LYS A 446 10.88 -7.19 53.78
N HIS A 447 9.94 -6.49 53.13
CA HIS A 447 9.21 -5.40 53.77
C HIS A 447 8.23 -5.91 54.83
N LEU A 448 7.51 -7.01 54.54
CA LEU A 448 6.62 -7.70 55.48
C LEU A 448 7.41 -8.28 56.68
N TYR A 449 8.62 -8.80 56.44
CA TYR A 449 9.53 -9.34 57.46
C TYR A 449 10.03 -8.21 58.37
N ASN A 450 10.37 -7.05 57.80
CA ASN A 450 10.78 -5.88 58.57
C ASN A 450 9.61 -5.30 59.39
N GLU A 451 8.39 -5.29 58.86
CA GLU A 451 7.18 -4.91 59.60
C GLU A 451 6.81 -5.91 60.71
N LEU A 452 6.98 -7.21 60.46
CA LEU A 452 6.69 -8.28 61.43
C LEU A 452 7.75 -8.33 62.54
N ILE A 453 9.03 -8.08 62.24
CA ILE A 453 10.09 -7.89 63.23
C ILE A 453 9.80 -6.65 64.08
N ALA A 454 9.29 -5.57 63.49
CA ALA A 454 8.88 -4.39 64.23
C ALA A 454 7.65 -4.62 65.13
N ARG A 455 6.78 -5.60 64.80
CA ARG A 455 5.55 -5.91 65.58
C ARG A 455 5.70 -7.10 66.56
N ALA A 456 6.66 -7.99 66.37
CA ALA A 456 6.85 -9.18 67.21
C ALA A 456 7.67 -8.87 68.48
N CYS A 457 7.01 -8.30 69.50
CA CYS A 457 7.58 -8.23 70.84
C CYS A 457 7.72 -9.65 71.45
N ARG A 458 8.99 -10.05 71.65
CA ARG A 458 9.56 -11.19 72.40
C ARG A 458 10.04 -12.38 71.55
N THR A 459 11.30 -12.72 71.84
CA THR A 459 12.25 -13.53 71.10
C THR A 459 11.94 -15.03 71.05
N SER A 460 10.93 -15.51 71.78
CA SER A 460 10.68 -16.94 71.98
C SER A 460 9.83 -17.60 70.89
N ARG A 461 9.16 -16.86 70.00
CA ARG A 461 8.33 -17.47 68.93
C ARG A 461 8.99 -17.59 67.55
N LEU A 462 10.18 -17.02 67.35
CA LEU A 462 10.88 -17.14 66.05
C LEU A 462 11.58 -18.50 65.87
N PHE A 463 11.82 -19.24 66.95
CA PHE A 463 12.55 -20.51 66.94
C PHE A 463 11.71 -21.72 66.50
N GLU A 464 10.38 -21.61 66.44
CA GLU A 464 9.51 -22.70 65.99
C GLU A 464 9.23 -22.67 64.48
N TRP A 465 9.72 -21.69 63.72
CA TRP A 465 9.48 -21.61 62.28
C TRP A 465 10.76 -21.80 61.46
N ASN A 466 10.88 -23.05 61.00
CA ASN A 466 11.47 -23.50 59.73
C ASN A 466 12.97 -23.84 59.73
N GLU A 467 13.29 -25.13 59.91
CA GLU A 467 14.62 -25.71 59.68
C GLU A 467 15.16 -25.43 58.27
N ASP A 468 14.28 -25.16 57.29
CA ASP A 468 14.69 -24.83 55.92
C ASP A 468 15.26 -23.41 55.77
N ALA A 469 15.02 -22.49 56.71
CA ALA A 469 15.53 -21.12 56.63
C ALA A 469 17.07 -21.07 56.73
N LYS A 470 17.67 -22.03 57.45
CA LYS A 470 19.13 -22.20 57.54
C LYS A 470 19.76 -22.53 56.19
N ASN A 471 19.02 -23.24 55.32
CA ASN A 471 19.52 -23.66 54.02
C ASN A 471 19.38 -22.56 52.95
N ILE A 472 18.43 -21.63 53.11
CA ILE A 472 18.12 -20.61 52.08
C ILE A 472 18.87 -19.29 52.32
N PHE A 473 19.13 -18.90 53.58
CA PHE A 473 19.86 -17.66 53.91
C PHE A 473 20.91 -17.87 55.01
N PRO A 474 21.98 -18.64 54.73
CA PRO A 474 22.94 -19.05 55.75
C PRO A 474 23.74 -17.88 56.35
N GLU A 475 24.12 -16.89 55.55
CA GLU A 475 24.95 -15.77 55.99
C GLU A 475 24.22 -14.86 57.01
N TYR A 476 22.95 -14.54 56.77
CA TYR A 476 22.13 -13.74 57.69
C TYR A 476 21.79 -14.50 58.98
N TYR A 477 21.59 -15.82 58.89
CA TYR A 477 21.38 -16.67 60.06
C TYR A 477 22.64 -16.71 60.95
N VAL A 478 23.82 -16.84 60.34
CA VAL A 478 25.12 -16.85 61.03
C VAL A 478 25.44 -15.49 61.65
N GLU A 479 25.21 -14.39 60.94
CA GLU A 479 25.47 -13.03 61.44
C GLU A 479 24.56 -12.67 62.63
N TYR A 480 23.31 -13.12 62.62
CA TYR A 480 22.37 -12.90 63.72
C TYR A 480 22.64 -13.83 64.92
N CYS A 481 23.04 -15.08 64.70
CA CYS A 481 23.51 -15.97 65.77
C CYS A 481 24.79 -15.43 66.41
N ALA A 482 25.71 -14.86 65.63
CA ALA A 482 26.94 -14.24 66.13
C ALA A 482 26.66 -12.99 67.00
N LYS A 483 25.65 -12.20 66.65
CA LYS A 483 25.17 -11.07 67.50
C LYS A 483 24.57 -11.51 68.84
N LYS A 484 24.12 -12.76 68.97
CA LYS A 484 23.52 -13.31 70.19
C LYS A 484 24.48 -14.15 71.05
N TYR A 485 25.72 -14.39 70.60
CA TYR A 485 26.78 -15.01 71.41
C TYR A 485 27.60 -13.97 72.21
N HIS A 486 27.35 -12.68 71.96
CA HIS A 486 27.95 -11.53 72.66
C HIS A 486 26.91 -10.70 73.44
N GLN A 487 25.75 -11.28 73.75
CA GLN A 487 24.83 -10.92 74.83
C GLN A 487 24.57 -12.18 75.65
#